data_AF-A0A1Q7HRT3-F1
#
_entry.id   AF-A0A1Q7HRT3-F1
#
_cell.length_a   1.000
_cell.length_b   1.000
_cell.length_c   1.000
_cell.angle_alpha   90.00
_cell.angle_beta   90.00
_cell.angle_gamma   90.00
#
_symmetry.space_group_name_H-M   'P 1'
#
loop_
_entity.id
_entity.type
_entity.pdbx_description
1 polymer ?
#
loop_
_entity_poly.entity_id
_entity_poly.type
_entity_poly.pdbx_seq_one_letter_code
_entity_poly.pdbx_strand_id
1 'polypeptide(L)'
;MARYLFCVVSVDATPDLRGWEGEGAPLSLVAAGDVAGVVGTVDESRFGDETLARAARDLNTLAPYAKAHQDVVQYVFERAPAVVPLTFGSLHATDEDVRRSLTEQNERLLRLLRRFAGTQEWGLRLARRRVRVAVTAGDPGAGTAYLASRRAELHGELVADAQLAADDLDRALGAASAGRRVLAEASGDLVLRAAYLVRSADADTVKRIVLERGQDLERLGLAAELSGPWPPYSFVDGAGGQESQ
;
A
#
# COMPACT_ATOMS: atom_id res chain seq x y z
N MET A 1 -18.26 3.76 -24.91
CA MET A 1 -18.07 4.57 -23.68
C MET A 1 -18.26 3.62 -22.54
N ALA A 2 -17.25 3.48 -21.68
CA ALA A 2 -17.24 2.50 -20.59
C ALA A 2 -17.35 3.20 -19.23
N ARG A 3 -17.68 2.43 -18.20
CA ARG A 3 -17.70 2.83 -16.80
C ARG A 3 -16.45 2.32 -16.11
N TYR A 4 -15.68 3.24 -15.57
CA TYR A 4 -14.52 2.94 -14.75
C TYR A 4 -14.93 2.97 -13.28
N LEU A 5 -14.80 1.84 -12.58
CA LEU A 5 -15.12 1.70 -11.15
C LEU A 5 -13.87 1.95 -10.29
N PHE A 6 -13.85 3.06 -9.56
CA PHE A 6 -12.68 3.47 -8.78
C PHE A 6 -12.63 2.81 -7.39
N CYS A 7 -13.77 2.84 -6.70
CA CYS A 7 -13.91 2.33 -5.34
C CYS A 7 -15.38 2.07 -5.00
N VAL A 8 -15.61 1.39 -3.88
CA VAL A 8 -16.94 1.11 -3.33
C VAL A 8 -17.07 1.75 -1.95
N VAL A 9 -18.24 2.33 -1.69
CA VAL A 9 -18.65 2.93 -0.41
C VAL A 9 -19.99 2.35 0.04
N SER A 10 -20.40 2.63 1.29
CA SER A 10 -21.76 2.33 1.75
C SER A 10 -22.76 3.30 1.12
N VAL A 11 -23.94 2.80 0.76
CA VAL A 11 -25.02 3.64 0.21
C VAL A 11 -25.54 4.68 1.22
N ASP A 12 -25.46 4.38 2.51
CA ASP A 12 -25.93 5.28 3.60
C ASP A 12 -24.93 6.39 3.95
N ALA A 13 -23.73 6.34 3.37
CA ALA A 13 -22.64 7.25 3.68
C ALA A 13 -21.83 7.64 2.43
N THR A 14 -22.53 7.92 1.33
CA THR A 14 -21.91 8.32 0.08
C THR A 14 -21.29 9.72 0.17
N PRO A 15 -20.08 9.94 -0.37
CA PRO A 15 -19.46 11.27 -0.38
C PRO A 15 -20.15 12.21 -1.38
N ASP A 16 -20.03 13.51 -1.17
CA ASP A 16 -20.39 14.49 -2.19
C ASP A 16 -19.32 14.52 -3.30
N LEU A 17 -19.70 14.05 -4.49
CA LEU A 17 -18.82 13.99 -5.65
C LEU A 17 -18.80 15.28 -6.48
N ARG A 18 -19.68 16.25 -6.20
CA ARG A 18 -19.78 17.50 -6.98
C ARG A 18 -18.55 18.41 -6.83
N GLY A 19 -17.79 18.24 -5.75
CA GLY A 19 -16.54 18.97 -5.49
C GLY A 19 -15.30 18.38 -6.15
N TRP A 20 -15.44 17.32 -6.95
CA TRP A 20 -14.31 16.74 -7.69
C TRP A 20 -13.98 17.59 -8.92
N GLU A 21 -12.79 18.21 -8.92
CA GLU A 21 -12.27 19.06 -10.01
C GLU A 21 -11.10 18.42 -10.79
N GLY A 22 -10.81 17.14 -10.54
CA GLY A 22 -9.67 16.46 -11.17
C GLY A 22 -9.89 16.06 -12.64
N GLU A 23 -8.83 15.58 -13.29
CA GLU A 23 -8.88 15.14 -14.69
C GLU A 23 -9.82 13.94 -14.88
N GLY A 24 -10.87 14.11 -15.70
CA GLY A 24 -11.80 13.03 -16.03
C GLY A 24 -13.23 13.53 -16.27
N ALA A 25 -14.11 12.61 -16.66
CA ALA A 25 -15.55 12.87 -16.68
C ALA A 25 -16.09 13.06 -15.25
N PRO A 26 -17.22 13.76 -15.06
CA PRO A 26 -17.84 13.88 -13.75
C PRO A 26 -18.08 12.50 -13.13
N LEU A 27 -17.74 12.38 -11.85
CA LEU A 27 -17.97 11.16 -11.08
C LEU A 27 -19.45 11.01 -10.77
N SER A 28 -19.91 9.76 -10.68
CA SER A 28 -21.28 9.41 -10.33
C SER A 28 -21.30 8.15 -9.47
N LEU A 29 -22.47 7.83 -8.91
CA LEU A 29 -22.68 6.67 -8.07
C LEU A 29 -23.57 5.65 -8.78
N VAL A 30 -23.17 4.39 -8.73
CA VAL A 30 -24.02 3.24 -9.10
C VAL A 30 -24.32 2.44 -7.85
N ALA A 31 -25.57 2.51 -7.39
CA ALA A 31 -26.03 1.78 -6.20
C ALA A 31 -26.48 0.35 -6.54
N ALA A 32 -26.18 -0.58 -5.63
CA ALA A 32 -26.56 -1.99 -5.70
C ALA A 32 -26.68 -2.57 -4.27
N GLY A 33 -27.93 -2.74 -3.79
CA GLY A 33 -28.17 -3.10 -2.38
C GLY A 33 -27.62 -2.03 -1.44
N ASP A 34 -26.87 -2.46 -0.41
CA ASP A 34 -26.33 -1.57 0.63
C ASP A 34 -24.97 -0.91 0.28
N VAL A 35 -24.51 -1.08 -0.96
CA VAL A 35 -23.24 -0.50 -1.44
C VAL A 35 -23.46 0.36 -2.67
N ALA A 36 -22.53 1.30 -2.90
CA ALA A 36 -22.47 2.12 -4.09
C ALA A 36 -21.05 2.15 -4.65
N GLY A 37 -20.92 1.96 -5.96
CA GLY A 37 -19.67 2.15 -6.69
C GLY A 37 -19.51 3.59 -7.13
N VAL A 38 -18.33 4.18 -6.89
CA VAL A 38 -17.94 5.47 -7.46
C VAL A 38 -17.38 5.24 -8.86
N VAL A 39 -18.06 5.76 -9.87
CA VAL A 39 -17.74 5.52 -11.28
C VAL A 39 -17.48 6.81 -12.04
N GLY A 40 -16.62 6.73 -13.04
CA GLY A 40 -16.41 7.76 -14.06
C GLY A 40 -16.67 7.21 -15.45
N THR A 41 -17.08 8.08 -16.38
CA THR A 41 -17.25 7.71 -17.79
C THR A 41 -15.92 7.88 -18.54
N VAL A 42 -15.47 6.84 -19.21
CA VAL A 42 -14.23 6.86 -19.98
C VAL A 42 -14.44 6.39 -21.42
N ASP A 43 -13.59 6.89 -22.32
CA ASP A 43 -13.57 6.43 -23.71
C ASP A 43 -12.97 5.02 -23.78
N GLU A 44 -13.76 4.08 -24.26
CA GLU A 44 -13.41 2.67 -24.36
C GLU A 44 -12.24 2.43 -25.32
N SER A 45 -12.04 3.28 -26.33
CA SER A 45 -10.88 3.19 -27.23
C SER A 45 -9.56 3.53 -26.52
N ARG A 46 -9.62 4.38 -25.48
CA ARG A 46 -8.45 4.82 -24.69
C ARG A 46 -8.16 3.89 -23.51
N PHE A 47 -9.20 3.20 -23.01
CA PHE A 47 -9.10 2.39 -21.80
C PHE A 47 -9.37 0.90 -22.04
N GLY A 48 -9.69 0.45 -23.26
CA GLY A 48 -9.91 -0.97 -23.54
C GLY A 48 -8.71 -1.85 -23.18
N ASP A 49 -8.96 -3.14 -22.95
CA ASP A 49 -7.96 -4.09 -22.45
C ASP A 49 -6.66 -4.09 -23.25
N GLU A 50 -6.74 -3.98 -24.59
CA GLU A 50 -5.53 -3.88 -25.44
C GLU A 50 -4.74 -2.57 -25.22
N THR A 51 -5.44 -1.46 -25.01
CA THR A 51 -4.81 -0.14 -24.79
C THR A 51 -4.19 -0.08 -23.40
N LEU A 52 -4.87 -0.59 -22.37
CA LEU A 52 -4.31 -0.77 -21.03
C LEU A 52 -3.12 -1.74 -21.03
N ALA A 53 -3.20 -2.85 -21.76
CA ALA A 53 -2.10 -3.79 -21.90
C ALA A 53 -0.90 -3.20 -22.65
N ARG A 54 -1.13 -2.29 -23.62
CA ARG A 54 -0.07 -1.55 -24.30
C ARG A 54 0.51 -0.45 -23.41
N ALA A 55 -0.32 0.30 -22.71
CA ALA A 55 0.12 1.32 -21.75
C ALA A 55 0.88 0.70 -20.56
N ALA A 56 0.53 -0.52 -20.14
CA ALA A 56 1.30 -1.27 -19.14
C ALA A 56 2.74 -1.60 -19.59
N ARG A 57 3.01 -1.60 -20.91
CA ARG A 57 4.37 -1.75 -21.46
C ARG A 57 5.14 -0.44 -21.52
N ASP A 58 4.49 0.70 -21.31
CA ASP A 58 5.10 2.02 -21.22
C ASP A 58 4.56 2.79 -20.00
N LEU A 59 5.31 2.70 -18.90
CA LEU A 59 4.98 3.34 -17.63
C LEU A 59 4.71 4.85 -17.74
N ASN A 60 5.32 5.56 -18.70
CA ASN A 60 5.10 6.99 -18.86
C ASN A 60 3.71 7.31 -19.40
N THR A 61 3.13 6.40 -20.19
CA THR A 61 1.75 6.55 -20.70
C THR A 61 0.70 6.13 -19.68
N LEU A 62 1.04 5.22 -18.76
CA LEU A 62 0.14 4.70 -17.74
C LEU A 62 0.10 5.60 -16.49
N ALA A 63 1.22 6.24 -16.15
CA ALA A 63 1.37 6.99 -14.91
C ALA A 63 0.30 8.09 -14.69
N PRO A 64 -0.08 8.90 -15.70
CA PRO A 64 -1.13 9.91 -15.52
C PRO A 64 -2.49 9.28 -15.15
N TYR A 65 -2.86 8.17 -15.79
CA TYR A 65 -4.13 7.48 -15.52
C TYR A 65 -4.13 6.80 -14.15
N ALA A 66 -3.03 6.16 -13.78
CA ALA A 66 -2.87 5.55 -12.46
C ALA A 66 -2.94 6.62 -11.36
N LYS A 67 -2.34 7.79 -11.59
CA LYS A 67 -2.43 8.93 -10.68
C LYS A 67 -3.87 9.43 -10.57
N ALA A 68 -4.58 9.63 -11.69
CA ALA A 68 -5.98 10.07 -11.66
C ALA A 68 -6.88 9.09 -10.87
N HIS A 69 -6.67 7.79 -11.03
CA HIS A 69 -7.34 6.77 -10.20
C HIS A 69 -7.06 6.96 -8.72
N GLN A 70 -5.79 7.09 -8.35
CA GLN A 70 -5.39 7.30 -6.96
C GLN A 70 -6.00 8.57 -6.38
N ASP A 71 -6.00 9.67 -7.14
CA ASP A 71 -6.55 10.94 -6.69
C ASP A 71 -8.07 10.84 -6.42
N VAL A 72 -8.84 10.14 -7.27
CA VAL A 72 -10.28 9.91 -7.05
C VAL A 72 -10.53 9.09 -5.79
N VAL A 73 -9.81 7.97 -5.63
CA VAL A 73 -9.98 7.10 -4.46
C VAL A 73 -9.59 7.84 -3.18
N GLN A 74 -8.51 8.63 -3.21
CA GLN A 74 -8.10 9.47 -2.09
C GLN A 74 -9.16 10.52 -1.75
N TYR A 75 -9.71 11.21 -2.76
CA TYR A 75 -10.78 12.19 -2.56
C TYR A 75 -11.99 11.59 -1.84
N VAL A 76 -12.39 10.38 -2.26
CA VAL A 76 -13.49 9.63 -1.63
C VAL A 76 -13.12 9.19 -0.21
N PHE A 77 -11.91 8.66 -0.01
CA PHE A 77 -11.42 8.19 1.29
C PHE A 77 -11.44 9.27 2.37
N GLU A 78 -11.15 10.51 2.00
CA GLU A 78 -11.18 11.66 2.93
C GLU A 78 -12.59 12.10 3.32
N ARG A 79 -13.63 11.68 2.58
CA ARG A 79 -15.01 12.18 2.69
C ARG A 79 -16.03 11.11 3.06
N ALA A 80 -15.69 9.84 2.88
CA ALA A 80 -16.52 8.71 3.25
C ALA A 80 -16.00 8.04 4.54
N PRO A 81 -16.86 7.49 5.40
CA PRO A 81 -16.42 6.80 6.62
C PRO A 81 -15.55 5.55 6.38
N ALA A 82 -15.74 4.91 5.22
CA ALA A 82 -14.99 3.73 4.78
C ALA A 82 -15.01 3.66 3.24
N VAL A 83 -13.95 3.10 2.66
CA VAL A 83 -13.83 2.86 1.22
C VAL A 83 -13.21 1.48 0.98
N VAL A 84 -13.73 0.74 0.02
CA VAL A 84 -13.06 -0.43 -0.57
C VAL A 84 -12.44 0.03 -1.88
N PRO A 85 -11.12 0.26 -1.93
CA PRO A 85 -10.49 0.73 -3.15
C PRO A 85 -10.36 -0.42 -4.16
N LEU A 86 -10.63 -0.16 -5.45
CA LEU A 86 -10.42 -1.13 -6.51
C LEU A 86 -9.01 -0.98 -7.08
N THR A 87 -8.47 -2.07 -7.62
CA THR A 87 -7.24 -2.02 -8.41
C THR A 87 -7.49 -1.24 -9.69
N PHE A 88 -6.44 -0.56 -10.15
CA PHE A 88 -6.48 0.19 -11.40
C PHE A 88 -6.85 -0.75 -12.56
N GLY A 89 -7.81 -0.32 -13.39
CA GLY A 89 -8.25 -1.03 -14.59
C GLY A 89 -9.62 -1.71 -14.47
N SER A 90 -10.41 -1.40 -13.43
CA SER A 90 -11.75 -1.96 -13.23
C SER A 90 -12.78 -1.32 -14.18
N LEU A 91 -12.86 -1.83 -15.40
CA LEU A 91 -13.74 -1.34 -16.47
C LEU A 91 -14.98 -2.22 -16.67
N HIS A 92 -16.10 -1.56 -16.91
CA HIS A 92 -17.39 -2.18 -17.18
C HIS A 92 -18.02 -1.51 -18.40
N ALA A 93 -18.73 -2.28 -19.23
CA ALA A 93 -19.36 -1.71 -20.42
C ALA A 93 -20.49 -0.73 -20.06
N THR A 94 -21.27 -1.04 -19.02
CA THR A 94 -22.44 -0.25 -18.62
C THR A 94 -22.58 -0.13 -17.10
N ASP A 95 -23.43 0.80 -16.64
CA ASP A 95 -23.83 0.88 -15.22
C ASP A 95 -24.52 -0.40 -14.72
N GLU A 96 -25.16 -1.14 -15.62
CA GLU A 96 -25.81 -2.40 -15.25
C GLU A 96 -24.78 -3.51 -14.99
N ASP A 97 -23.66 -3.51 -15.73
CA ASP A 97 -22.56 -4.43 -15.46
C ASP A 97 -21.83 -4.08 -14.15
N VAL A 98 -21.72 -2.79 -13.81
CA VAL A 98 -21.26 -2.36 -12.48
C VAL A 98 -22.22 -2.85 -11.40
N ARG A 99 -23.53 -2.60 -11.55
CA ARG A 99 -24.55 -3.02 -10.59
C ARG A 99 -24.54 -4.53 -10.37
N ARG A 100 -24.42 -5.32 -11.44
CA ARG A 100 -24.29 -6.79 -11.37
C ARG A 100 -23.07 -7.19 -10.54
N SER A 101 -21.89 -6.65 -10.86
CA SER A 101 -20.65 -6.95 -10.14
C SER A 101 -20.73 -6.59 -8.65
N LEU A 102 -21.30 -5.42 -8.32
CA LEU A 102 -21.52 -4.99 -6.94
C LEU A 102 -22.51 -5.90 -6.19
N THR A 103 -23.57 -6.36 -6.87
CA THR A 103 -24.57 -7.27 -6.29
C THR A 103 -23.94 -8.63 -5.97
N GLU A 104 -23.16 -9.18 -6.90
CA GLU A 104 -22.48 -10.47 -6.73
C GLU A 104 -21.48 -10.46 -5.56
N GLN A 105 -20.83 -9.32 -5.31
CA GLN A 105 -19.82 -9.17 -4.25
C GLN A 105 -20.36 -8.47 -2.99
N ASN A 106 -21.66 -8.19 -2.91
CA ASN A 106 -22.24 -7.27 -1.92
C ASN A 106 -21.85 -7.62 -0.48
N GLU A 107 -22.02 -8.88 -0.07
CA GLU A 107 -21.67 -9.30 1.30
C GLU A 107 -20.17 -9.15 1.62
N ARG A 108 -19.30 -9.47 0.65
CA ARG A 108 -17.85 -9.31 0.80
C ARG A 108 -17.51 -7.83 0.96
N LEU A 109 -18.07 -6.97 0.11
CA LEU A 109 -17.85 -5.53 0.13
C LEU A 109 -18.32 -4.91 1.45
N LEU A 110 -19.49 -5.31 1.97
CA LEU A 110 -19.99 -4.86 3.27
C LEU A 110 -19.08 -5.28 4.43
N ARG A 111 -18.55 -6.51 4.43
CA ARG A 111 -17.58 -6.95 5.44
C ARG A 111 -16.31 -6.12 5.41
N LEU A 112 -15.80 -5.81 4.20
CA LEU A 112 -14.63 -4.95 4.04
C LEU A 112 -14.91 -3.51 4.51
N LEU A 113 -16.04 -2.92 4.13
CA LEU A 113 -16.42 -1.57 4.57
C LEU A 113 -16.51 -1.47 6.10
N ARG A 114 -17.11 -2.46 6.77
CA ARG A 114 -17.15 -2.52 8.24
C ARG A 114 -15.75 -2.63 8.85
N ARG A 115 -14.88 -3.44 8.25
CA ARG A 115 -13.48 -3.59 8.69
C ARG A 115 -12.68 -2.30 8.50
N PHE A 116 -12.95 -1.56 7.44
CA PHE A 116 -12.18 -0.38 7.06
C PHE A 116 -12.67 0.92 7.70
N ALA A 117 -13.88 0.93 8.27
CA ALA A 117 -14.44 2.08 8.96
C ALA A 117 -13.49 2.61 10.05
N GLY A 118 -13.11 3.88 9.94
CA GLY A 118 -12.20 4.54 10.88
C GLY A 118 -10.77 4.00 10.88
N THR A 119 -10.35 3.34 9.80
CA THR A 119 -8.98 2.82 9.63
C THR A 119 -8.29 3.43 8.41
N GLN A 120 -6.96 3.37 8.41
CA GLN A 120 -6.09 3.89 7.37
C GLN A 120 -4.95 2.90 7.15
N GLU A 121 -4.50 2.76 5.91
CA GLU A 121 -3.33 1.95 5.60
C GLU A 121 -2.05 2.79 5.72
N TRP A 122 -1.06 2.22 6.40
CA TRP A 122 0.29 2.76 6.51
C TRP A 122 1.30 1.74 6.00
N GLY A 123 2.14 2.14 5.05
CA GLY A 123 3.16 1.29 4.46
C GLY A 123 4.53 1.54 5.07
N LEU A 124 5.22 0.49 5.51
CA LEU A 124 6.62 0.52 5.94
C LEU A 124 7.51 -0.11 4.87
N ARG A 125 8.61 0.58 4.57
CA ARG A 125 9.74 0.04 3.81
C ARG A 125 11.00 0.15 4.66
N LEU A 126 11.61 -1.00 4.96
CA LEU A 126 12.92 -1.10 5.61
C LEU A 126 13.95 -1.56 4.58
N ALA A 127 15.00 -0.79 4.38
CA ALA A 127 16.06 -1.15 3.44
C ALA A 127 17.45 -0.78 3.99
N ARG A 128 18.47 -1.53 3.57
CA ARG A 128 19.87 -1.21 3.85
C ARG A 128 20.25 0.08 3.15
N ARG A 129 20.88 0.98 3.90
CA ARG A 129 21.43 2.22 3.35
C ARG A 129 22.70 1.87 2.58
N ARG A 130 22.74 2.19 1.28
CA ARG A 130 23.97 2.10 0.50
C ARG A 130 24.94 3.20 0.95
N VAL A 131 25.83 2.89 1.88
CA VAL A 131 26.98 3.74 2.19
C VAL A 131 28.07 3.41 1.17
N ARG A 132 28.35 4.33 0.25
CA ARG A 132 29.54 4.24 -0.61
C ARG A 132 30.77 4.50 0.25
N VAL A 133 31.37 3.44 0.79
CA VAL A 133 32.67 3.55 1.47
C VAL A 133 33.74 3.52 0.39
N ALA A 134 34.45 4.63 0.18
CA ALA A 134 35.66 4.66 -0.62
C ALA A 134 36.74 3.90 0.15
N VAL A 135 37.01 2.65 -0.24
CA VAL A 135 38.09 1.86 0.37
C VAL A 135 39.41 2.33 -0.24
N THR A 136 40.22 3.03 0.56
CA THR A 136 41.64 3.22 0.23
C THR A 136 42.37 1.89 0.45
N ALA A 137 42.95 1.35 -0.62
CA ALA A 137 43.69 0.10 -0.58
C ALA A 137 44.96 0.26 0.27
N GLY A 138 45.06 -0.48 1.37
CA GLY A 138 46.26 -0.60 2.21
C GLY A 138 46.92 -1.97 2.07
N ASP A 139 48.25 -1.98 2.17
CA ASP A 139 49.19 -3.04 1.76
C ASP A 139 49.00 -4.39 2.51
N PRO A 140 49.13 -5.57 1.86
CA PRO A 140 48.82 -6.85 2.49
C PRO A 140 50.04 -7.51 3.18
N GLY A 141 49.98 -7.64 4.51
CA GLY A 141 50.86 -8.52 5.32
C GLY A 141 50.06 -9.53 6.16
N ALA A 142 50.70 -10.51 6.82
CA ALA A 142 50.08 -11.64 7.53
C ALA A 142 48.97 -11.32 8.58
N GLY A 143 48.77 -10.06 8.95
CA GLY A 143 47.61 -9.57 9.71
C GLY A 143 46.31 -9.44 8.88
N THR A 144 46.37 -9.56 7.55
CA THR A 144 45.21 -9.39 6.64
C THR A 144 44.16 -10.47 6.80
N ALA A 145 44.55 -11.72 7.03
CA ALA A 145 43.60 -12.82 7.22
C ALA A 145 42.82 -12.69 8.53
N TYR A 146 43.51 -12.33 9.62
CA TYR A 146 42.87 -12.03 10.91
C TYR A 146 41.96 -10.79 10.82
N LEU A 147 42.43 -9.70 10.18
CA LEU A 147 41.62 -8.49 9.98
C LEU A 147 40.41 -8.73 9.06
N ALA A 148 40.54 -9.57 8.04
CA ALA A 148 39.44 -9.95 7.15
C ALA A 148 38.40 -10.80 7.90
N SER A 149 38.84 -11.78 8.69
CA SER A 149 37.97 -12.60 9.54
C SER A 149 37.26 -11.75 10.59
N ARG A 150 37.98 -10.84 11.26
CA ARG A 150 37.40 -9.92 12.24
C ARG A 150 36.41 -8.94 11.61
N ARG A 151 36.68 -8.45 10.39
CA ARG A 151 35.74 -7.61 9.64
C ARG A 151 34.47 -8.37 9.25
N ALA A 152 34.60 -9.64 8.85
CA ALA A 152 33.45 -10.48 8.52
C ALA A 152 32.57 -10.78 9.75
N GLU A 153 33.19 -11.08 10.90
CA GLU A 153 32.51 -11.28 12.19
C GLU A 153 31.72 -10.03 12.61
N LEU A 154 32.37 -8.87 12.67
CA LEU A 154 31.73 -7.60 13.00
C LEU A 154 30.60 -7.23 12.01
N HIS A 155 30.79 -7.54 10.73
CA HIS A 155 29.74 -7.34 9.73
C HIS A 155 28.54 -8.28 9.97
N GLY A 156 28.79 -9.54 10.35
CA GLY A 156 27.76 -10.51 10.71
C GLY A 156 26.97 -10.08 11.95
N GLU A 157 27.65 -9.61 13.00
CA GLU A 157 27.01 -9.07 14.21
C GLU A 157 26.11 -7.88 13.87
N LEU A 158 26.62 -6.90 13.10
CA LEU A 158 25.84 -5.74 12.67
C LEU A 158 24.61 -6.12 11.85
N VAL A 159 24.72 -7.14 11.00
CA VAL A 159 23.61 -7.68 10.21
C VAL A 159 22.55 -8.32 11.11
N ALA A 160 22.96 -9.07 12.14
CA ALA A 160 22.06 -9.70 13.09
C ALA A 160 21.32 -8.66 13.94
N ASP A 161 22.04 -7.67 14.48
CA ASP A 161 21.45 -6.57 15.26
C ASP A 161 20.45 -5.75 14.44
N ALA A 162 20.79 -5.46 13.17
CA ALA A 162 19.91 -4.78 12.24
C ALA A 162 18.61 -5.58 11.99
N GLN A 163 18.71 -6.90 11.87
CA GLN A 163 17.52 -7.75 11.70
C GLN A 163 16.66 -7.77 12.97
N LEU A 164 17.27 -7.89 14.15
CA LEU A 164 16.54 -7.85 15.42
C LEU A 164 15.79 -6.53 15.61
N ALA A 165 16.43 -5.40 15.30
CA ALA A 165 15.80 -4.09 15.36
C ALA A 165 14.66 -3.94 14.34
N ALA A 166 14.82 -4.49 13.13
CA ALA A 166 13.77 -4.49 12.11
C ALA A 166 12.55 -5.32 12.55
N ASP A 167 12.77 -6.51 13.09
CA ASP A 167 11.73 -7.39 13.62
C ASP A 167 11.02 -6.77 14.82
N ASP A 168 11.76 -6.05 15.65
CA ASP A 168 11.23 -5.33 16.81
C ASP A 168 10.34 -4.15 16.42
N LEU A 169 10.76 -3.33 15.45
CA LEU A 169 9.89 -2.29 14.87
C LEU A 169 8.64 -2.90 14.24
N ASP A 170 8.79 -3.94 13.43
CA ASP A 170 7.69 -4.61 12.76
C ASP A 170 6.66 -5.18 13.75
N ARG A 171 7.13 -5.82 14.83
CA ARG A 171 6.29 -6.34 15.91
C ARG A 171 5.55 -5.22 16.65
N ALA A 172 6.24 -4.12 16.95
CA ALA A 172 5.63 -2.97 17.64
C ALA A 172 4.52 -2.33 16.79
N LEU A 173 4.75 -2.19 15.48
CA LEU A 173 3.73 -1.70 14.55
C LEU A 173 2.57 -2.67 14.40
N GLY A 174 2.85 -3.97 14.32
CA GLY A 174 1.82 -5.01 14.30
C GLY A 174 0.92 -4.95 15.53
N ALA A 175 1.48 -4.76 16.73
CA ALA A 175 0.73 -4.63 17.97
C ALA A 175 -0.10 -3.34 18.06
N ALA A 176 0.34 -2.26 17.43
CA ALA A 176 -0.37 -0.98 17.38
C ALA A 176 -1.41 -0.90 16.23
N SER A 177 -1.62 -1.98 15.48
CA SER A 177 -2.45 -1.99 14.28
C SER A 177 -3.56 -3.04 14.35
N ALA A 178 -4.66 -2.79 13.66
CA ALA A 178 -5.78 -3.74 13.51
C ALA A 178 -5.49 -4.86 12.49
N GLY A 179 -4.43 -4.72 11.69
CA GLY A 179 -4.00 -5.73 10.75
C GLY A 179 -2.59 -5.45 10.21
N ARG A 180 -1.92 -6.51 9.77
CA ARG A 180 -0.58 -6.45 9.18
C ARG A 180 -0.54 -7.36 7.94
N ARG A 181 0.13 -6.91 6.87
CA ARG A 181 0.43 -7.71 5.68
C ARG A 181 1.86 -7.48 5.23
N VAL A 182 2.58 -8.57 4.95
CA VAL A 182 3.87 -8.52 4.27
C VAL A 182 3.61 -8.35 2.77
N LEU A 183 4.22 -7.32 2.18
CA LEU A 183 4.11 -7.00 0.75
C LEU A 183 5.31 -7.49 -0.04
N ALA A 184 6.48 -7.55 0.59
CA ALA A 184 7.67 -8.17 0.02
C ALA A 184 8.61 -8.63 1.14
N GLU A 185 9.15 -9.83 0.97
CA GLU A 185 10.19 -10.39 1.83
C GLU A 185 11.57 -9.79 1.51
N ALA A 186 12.54 -10.10 2.36
CA ALA A 186 13.90 -9.61 2.23
C ALA A 186 14.52 -10.04 0.89
N SER A 187 15.03 -9.07 0.14
CA SER A 187 15.69 -9.32 -1.16
C SER A 187 16.64 -8.17 -1.51
N GLY A 188 17.91 -8.52 -1.74
CA GLY A 188 18.96 -7.53 -1.95
C GLY A 188 19.07 -6.57 -0.77
N ASP A 189 18.87 -5.28 -1.02
CA ASP A 189 18.90 -4.24 0.02
C ASP A 189 17.57 -4.13 0.79
N LEU A 190 16.47 -4.70 0.29
CA LEU A 190 15.19 -4.67 1.00
C LEU A 190 15.23 -5.66 2.17
N VAL A 191 14.90 -5.17 3.36
CA VAL A 191 14.75 -6.00 4.58
C VAL A 191 13.29 -6.38 4.78
N LEU A 192 12.38 -5.41 4.67
CA LEU A 192 10.95 -5.64 4.84
C LEU A 192 10.15 -4.60 4.04
N ARG A 193 9.10 -5.03 3.36
CA ARG A 193 8.01 -4.15 2.95
C ARG A 193 6.70 -4.69 3.52
N ALA A 194 6.02 -3.90 4.33
CA ALA A 194 4.77 -4.29 4.98
C ALA A 194 3.74 -3.16 4.93
N ALA A 195 2.47 -3.53 5.04
CA ALA A 195 1.35 -2.62 5.25
C ALA A 195 0.67 -2.92 6.58
N TYR A 196 0.22 -1.87 7.25
CA TYR A 196 -0.49 -1.94 8.52
C TYR A 196 -1.83 -1.22 8.40
N LEU A 197 -2.89 -1.87 8.87
CA LEU A 197 -4.22 -1.27 8.95
C LEU A 197 -4.35 -0.64 10.34
N VAL A 198 -4.28 0.68 10.41
CA VAL A 198 -4.19 1.44 11.66
C VAL A 198 -5.52 2.17 11.87
N ARG A 199 -6.07 2.13 13.09
CA ARG A 199 -7.23 2.98 13.40
C ARG A 199 -6.79 4.45 13.36
N SER A 200 -7.62 5.35 12.83
CA SER A 200 -7.25 6.76 12.69
C SER A 200 -6.82 7.40 14.02
N ALA A 201 -7.41 6.97 15.14
CA ALA A 201 -7.05 7.42 16.48
C ALA A 201 -5.65 6.96 16.95
N ASP A 202 -5.10 5.89 16.38
CA ASP A 202 -3.79 5.31 16.74
C ASP A 202 -2.65 5.79 15.81
N ALA A 203 -2.96 6.60 14.79
CA ALA A 203 -2.01 7.01 13.76
C ALA A 203 -0.76 7.71 14.34
N ASP A 204 -0.93 8.57 15.35
CA ASP A 204 0.19 9.27 15.98
C ASP A 204 1.05 8.35 16.85
N THR A 205 0.48 7.27 17.38
CA THR A 205 1.26 6.22 18.06
C THR A 205 2.14 5.46 17.08
N VAL A 206 1.61 5.09 15.91
CA VAL A 206 2.38 4.44 14.85
C VAL A 206 3.54 5.33 14.37
N LYS A 207 3.29 6.61 14.10
CA LYS A 207 4.35 7.56 13.70
C LYS A 207 5.45 7.67 14.76
N ARG A 208 5.07 7.72 16.04
CA ARG A 208 6.02 7.80 17.17
C ARG A 208 6.90 6.55 17.26
N ILE A 209 6.32 5.37 17.13
CA ILE A 209 7.06 4.09 17.12
C ILE A 209 8.13 4.09 16.03
N VAL A 210 7.77 4.52 14.81
CA VAL A 210 8.74 4.59 13.69
C VAL A 210 9.81 5.63 13.96
N LEU A 211 9.45 6.81 14.50
CA LEU A 211 10.42 7.87 14.80
C LEU A 211 11.44 7.42 15.86
N GLU A 212 10.97 6.83 16.96
CA GLU A 212 11.83 6.41 18.08
C GLU A 212 12.75 5.26 17.65
N ARG A 213 12.21 4.21 17.03
CA ARG A 213 12.98 3.01 16.65
C ARG A 213 13.76 3.21 15.34
N GLY A 214 13.35 4.15 14.49
CA GLY A 214 14.04 4.52 13.26
C GLY A 214 15.45 5.05 13.50
N GLN A 215 15.67 5.79 14.59
CA GLN A 215 17.00 6.29 14.94
C GLN A 215 18.00 5.17 15.25
N ASP A 216 17.53 4.10 15.90
CA ASP A 216 18.37 2.94 16.21
C ASP A 216 18.68 2.15 14.92
N LEU A 217 17.68 2.01 14.05
CA LEU A 217 17.86 1.41 12.71
C LEU A 217 18.88 2.15 11.86
N GLU A 218 18.88 3.49 11.88
CA GLU A 218 19.86 4.29 11.15
C GLU A 218 21.29 4.04 11.61
N ARG A 219 21.52 3.88 12.93
CA ARG A 219 22.84 3.53 13.47
C ARG A 219 23.31 2.15 13.02
N LEU A 220 22.37 1.25 12.74
CA LEU A 220 22.60 -0.09 12.22
C LEU A 220 22.66 -0.14 10.67
N GLY A 221 22.63 1.02 10.00
CA GLY A 221 22.72 1.12 8.55
C GLY A 221 21.44 0.76 7.81
N LEU A 222 20.28 0.80 8.47
CA LEU A 222 18.96 0.65 7.88
C LEU A 222 18.24 2.00 7.75
N ALA A 223 17.42 2.14 6.72
CA ALA A 223 16.51 3.26 6.54
C ALA A 223 15.08 2.75 6.65
N ALA A 224 14.29 3.42 7.50
CA ALA A 224 12.86 3.16 7.66
C ALA A 224 12.05 4.28 7.00
N GLU A 225 11.23 3.91 6.02
CA GLU A 225 10.34 4.82 5.32
C GLU A 225 8.89 4.44 5.62
N LEU A 226 8.17 5.35 6.28
CA LEU A 226 6.74 5.23 6.52
C LEU A 226 5.98 6.07 5.48
N SER A 227 4.95 5.50 4.87
CA SER A 227 4.08 6.16 3.89
C SER A 227 2.61 6.01 4.29
N GLY A 228 1.81 7.02 3.98
CA GLY A 228 0.38 7.07 4.31
C GLY A 228 -0.04 8.42 4.90
N PRO A 229 -1.31 8.55 5.31
CA PRO A 229 -2.33 7.51 5.30
C PRO A 229 -2.87 7.24 3.88
N TRP A 230 -3.11 5.97 3.57
CA TRP A 230 -3.68 5.53 2.29
C TRP A 230 -5.03 4.84 2.48
N PRO A 231 -5.86 4.78 1.42
CA PRO A 231 -6.96 3.83 1.36
C PRO A 231 -6.46 2.38 1.52
N PRO A 232 -7.27 1.43 2.05
CA PRO A 232 -6.80 0.09 2.44
C PRO A 232 -6.55 -0.92 1.29
N TYR A 233 -5.80 -0.52 0.26
CA TYR A 233 -5.52 -1.35 -0.93
C TYR A 233 -4.99 -2.74 -0.59
N SER A 234 -4.01 -2.84 0.31
CA SER A 234 -3.37 -4.11 0.64
C SER A 234 -4.32 -5.08 1.36
N PHE A 235 -5.40 -4.57 1.95
CA PHE A 235 -6.31 -5.36 2.79
C PHE A 235 -7.59 -5.82 2.09
N VAL A 236 -7.78 -5.48 0.81
CA VAL A 236 -8.96 -5.87 0.00
C VAL A 236 -8.98 -7.38 -0.27
N ASP A 237 -7.82 -7.97 -0.59
CA ASP A 237 -7.68 -9.39 -0.93
C ASP A 237 -7.30 -10.25 0.27
N GLY A 238 -7.99 -10.03 1.39
CA GLY A 238 -7.85 -10.84 2.61
C GLY A 238 -8.95 -11.89 2.69
N ALA A 239 -8.75 -13.03 2.04
CA ALA A 239 -9.42 -14.27 2.41
C ALA A 239 -9.11 -14.61 3.88
N GLY A 240 -10.06 -15.30 4.52
CA GLY A 240 -10.04 -15.62 5.94
C GLY A 240 -8.74 -16.28 6.41
N GLY A 241 -8.44 -16.08 7.69
CA GLY A 241 -7.48 -16.91 8.39
C GLY A 241 -7.81 -18.38 8.14
N GLN A 242 -6.79 -19.14 7.74
CA GLN A 242 -6.87 -20.58 7.65
C GLN A 242 -7.34 -21.13 9.00
N GLU A 243 -8.51 -21.76 9.01
CA GLU A 243 -8.82 -22.77 10.00
C GLU A 243 -7.76 -23.85 9.89
N SER A 244 -7.04 -24.06 10.99
CA SER A 244 -6.15 -25.19 11.18
C SER A 244 -6.96 -26.47 11.02
N GLN A 245 -6.57 -27.33 10.09
CA GLN A 245 -6.78 -28.77 10.21
C GLN A 245 -5.48 -29.39 10.71
#